data_AF-A6EH18-F1
#
_entry.id   AF-A6EH18-F1
#
_cell.length_a   1.000
_cell.length_b   1.000
_cell.length_c   1.000
_cell.angle_alpha   90.00
_cell.angle_beta   90.00
_cell.angle_gamma   90.00
#
_symmetry.space_group_name_H-M   'P 1'
#
loop_
_entity.id
_entity.type
_entity.pdbx_description
1 polymer ?
#
loop_
_entity_poly.entity_id
_entity_poly.type
_entity_poly.pdbx_seq_one_letter_code
_entity_poly.pdbx_strand_id
1 'polypeptide(L)'
;MIKKWTYFGMLILAGFGYYGCHQSSATRQQRETTADSSRKALKKVDTSATTPELWNLQEEPPPDFNLRQVRMLSRVVYDTLRIKIDPDMPEDTVERTFKDLSFFSTNKNRYAVAVAENRGPFYGASYGWCDIFIFKKEKDKWTMTDFMLQAGGGGMYGHPGNFSTLVRTGDHSLAIVLEGGQEHMGGNYHHSLINFENEKLKRLCSISTMHNYGSGAGDDFAYTECDSNKYHFIRNGKAVYDLKIEKYNCLSKGGEKVDEVIVPYTKGYHIPERFNFSS
;
A
#
# COMPACT_ATOMS: atom_id res chain seq x y z
N MET A 1 -53.65 -15.41 7.92
CA MET A 1 -53.89 -14.17 7.14
C MET A 1 -52.70 -13.98 6.22
N ILE A 2 -52.81 -14.44 4.97
CA ILE A 2 -51.68 -14.63 4.03
C ILE A 2 -51.75 -13.53 2.98
N LYS A 3 -50.75 -12.65 2.89
CA LYS A 3 -50.62 -11.65 1.81
C LYS A 3 -49.52 -12.10 0.84
N LYS A 4 -49.95 -12.42 -0.38
CA LYS A 4 -49.13 -12.72 -1.56
C LYS A 4 -48.43 -11.45 -2.04
N TRP A 5 -47.16 -11.58 -2.42
CA TRP A 5 -46.42 -10.57 -3.16
C TRP A 5 -46.44 -10.92 -4.65
N THR A 6 -46.75 -9.91 -5.46
CA THR A 6 -46.89 -9.98 -6.91
C THR A 6 -45.53 -9.69 -7.56
N TYR A 7 -45.09 -10.60 -8.44
CA TYR A 7 -43.94 -10.41 -9.33
C TYR A 7 -44.27 -9.37 -10.41
N PHE A 8 -43.36 -8.43 -10.65
CA PHE A 8 -43.32 -7.62 -11.87
C PHE A 8 -42.04 -7.96 -12.63
N GLY A 9 -42.19 -8.69 -13.73
CA GLY A 9 -41.14 -8.88 -14.72
C GLY A 9 -41.12 -7.69 -15.67
N MET A 10 -39.92 -7.25 -16.05
CA MET A 10 -39.75 -6.37 -17.21
C MET A 10 -38.62 -6.89 -18.08
N LEU A 11 -39.05 -7.44 -19.22
CA LEU A 11 -38.28 -7.83 -20.38
C LEU A 11 -37.87 -6.55 -21.13
N ILE A 12 -36.59 -6.37 -21.46
CA ILE A 12 -36.19 -5.43 -22.54
C ILE A 12 -35.24 -6.15 -23.51
N LEU A 13 -35.58 -5.95 -24.76
CA LEU A 13 -35.15 -6.62 -25.99
C LEU A 13 -33.72 -6.29 -26.42
N ALA A 14 -33.16 -7.26 -27.14
CA ALA A 14 -31.95 -7.18 -27.95
C ALA A 14 -32.05 -6.13 -29.08
N GLY A 15 -30.92 -5.49 -29.38
CA GLY A 15 -30.71 -4.72 -30.59
C GLY A 15 -29.36 -5.10 -31.20
N PHE A 16 -29.41 -5.93 -32.25
CA PHE A 16 -28.29 -6.20 -33.15
C PHE A 16 -28.01 -4.96 -34.01
N GLY A 17 -26.74 -4.60 -34.15
CA GLY A 17 -26.27 -3.58 -35.08
C GLY A 17 -24.92 -3.98 -35.67
N TYR A 18 -24.95 -4.77 -36.73
CA TYR A 18 -23.82 -5.03 -37.63
C TYR A 18 -23.54 -3.78 -38.45
N TYR A 19 -22.31 -3.27 -38.42
CA TYR A 19 -21.74 -2.46 -39.50
C TYR A 19 -20.28 -2.90 -39.71
N GLY A 20 -20.07 -3.65 -40.79
CA GLY A 20 -18.77 -3.74 -41.43
C GLY A 20 -18.62 -2.58 -42.41
N CYS A 21 -17.41 -2.05 -42.55
CA CYS A 21 -17.01 -1.39 -43.79
C CYS A 21 -15.49 -1.39 -43.96
N HIS A 22 -15.09 -2.13 -44.99
CA HIS A 22 -14.07 -1.81 -45.98
C HIS A 22 -12.64 -1.40 -45.60
N GLN A 23 -11.74 -2.31 -45.97
CA GLN A 23 -10.40 -2.02 -46.48
C GLN A 23 -10.44 -0.96 -47.59
N SER A 24 -9.45 -0.06 -47.57
CA SER A 24 -8.89 0.54 -48.78
C SER A 24 -7.40 0.77 -48.57
N SER A 25 -6.61 0.20 -49.47
CA SER A 25 -5.15 0.29 -49.58
C SER A 25 -4.79 0.97 -50.90
N ALA A 26 -3.56 1.53 -50.93
CA ALA A 26 -2.91 2.30 -52.02
C ALA A 26 -3.37 3.76 -52.14
N THR A 27 -2.50 4.78 -52.26
CA THR A 27 -1.52 5.03 -53.35
C THR A 27 -0.62 6.21 -52.87
N ARG A 28 0.71 6.09 -52.80
CA ARG A 28 1.75 6.51 -53.79
C ARG A 28 2.30 7.96 -53.65
N GLN A 29 3.64 8.00 -53.58
CA GLN A 29 4.62 9.02 -54.03
C GLN A 29 4.80 10.38 -53.33
N GLN A 30 6.02 10.50 -52.77
CA GLN A 30 7.06 11.52 -53.00
C GLN A 30 6.65 13.00 -53.09
N ARG A 31 7.16 13.81 -52.14
CA ARG A 31 8.10 14.88 -52.48
C ARG A 31 8.90 15.37 -51.27
N GLU A 32 10.16 15.65 -51.58
CA GLU A 32 11.22 16.14 -50.71
C GLU A 32 11.08 17.62 -50.32
N THR A 33 11.74 17.93 -49.20
CA THR A 33 12.42 19.18 -48.84
C THR A 33 11.62 20.46 -48.69
N THR A 34 11.53 20.93 -47.44
CA THR A 34 12.23 22.17 -47.05
C THR A 34 12.45 22.21 -45.54
N ALA A 35 13.69 22.45 -45.14
CA ALA A 35 14.11 22.76 -43.78
C ALA A 35 13.54 24.12 -43.36
N ASP A 36 13.14 24.30 -42.09
CA ASP A 36 13.76 25.31 -41.23
C ASP A 36 13.31 25.21 -39.76
N SER A 37 14.27 25.45 -38.87
CA SER A 37 14.11 26.15 -37.59
C SER A 37 12.99 25.71 -36.63
N SER A 38 13.31 24.80 -35.69
CA SER A 38 12.80 24.81 -34.29
C SER A 38 13.51 23.77 -33.40
N ARG A 39 14.85 23.82 -33.29
CA ARG A 39 15.54 23.11 -32.18
C ARG A 39 15.37 23.92 -30.90
N LYS A 40 14.21 23.77 -30.24
CA LYS A 40 14.09 24.09 -28.82
C LYS A 40 15.03 23.16 -28.05
N ALA A 41 15.99 23.75 -27.35
CA ALA A 41 16.90 23.06 -26.47
C ALA A 41 16.11 22.21 -25.47
N LEU A 42 16.18 20.88 -25.63
CA LEU A 42 15.83 19.93 -24.58
C LEU A 42 16.80 20.21 -23.43
N LYS A 43 16.28 20.84 -22.38
CA LYS A 43 16.92 20.88 -21.06
C LYS A 43 17.28 19.44 -20.71
N LYS A 44 18.57 19.14 -20.64
CA LYS A 44 19.08 17.93 -19.97
C LYS A 44 18.46 17.93 -18.58
N VAL A 45 17.49 17.05 -18.37
CA VAL A 45 17.07 16.68 -17.03
C VAL A 45 18.28 15.98 -16.43
N ASP A 46 18.82 16.57 -15.37
CA ASP A 46 19.95 16.05 -14.64
C ASP A 46 19.50 14.74 -13.98
N THR A 47 19.78 13.61 -14.64
CA THR A 47 19.46 12.26 -14.15
C THR A 47 20.58 11.71 -13.28
N SER A 48 21.23 12.55 -12.47
CA SER A 48 21.97 12.06 -11.31
C SER A 48 20.92 11.54 -10.33
N ALA A 49 20.48 10.30 -10.53
CA ALA A 49 19.72 9.54 -9.56
C ALA A 49 20.65 9.30 -8.36
N THR A 50 20.76 10.31 -7.50
CA THR A 50 21.19 10.14 -6.13
C THR A 50 20.30 9.07 -5.54
N THR A 51 20.93 8.03 -5.00
CA THR A 51 20.29 7.06 -4.11
C THR A 51 19.33 7.84 -3.22
N PRO A 52 18.03 7.48 -3.15
CA PRO A 52 17.09 8.23 -2.35
C PRO A 52 17.70 8.31 -0.95
N GLU A 53 18.05 9.52 -0.52
CA GLU A 53 18.50 9.74 0.84
C GLU A 53 17.45 9.06 1.70
N LEU A 54 17.83 7.99 2.39
CA LEU A 54 17.07 7.48 3.50
C LEU A 54 17.26 8.54 4.58
N TRP A 55 16.50 9.64 4.46
CA TRP A 55 16.38 10.62 5.52
C TRP A 55 15.99 9.79 6.74
N ASN A 56 16.87 9.74 7.75
CA ASN A 56 16.54 9.05 8.98
C ASN A 56 15.45 9.88 9.65
N LEU A 57 14.19 9.63 9.26
CA LEU A 57 13.00 10.26 9.79
C LEU A 57 12.79 9.88 11.25
N GLN A 58 13.44 8.80 11.67
CA GLN A 58 13.37 8.27 13.00
C GLN A 58 14.16 9.12 13.97
N GLU A 59 13.49 9.54 15.03
CA GLU A 59 14.11 10.16 16.18
C GLU A 59 14.33 9.15 17.30
N GLU A 60 15.29 9.46 18.17
CA GLU A 60 15.52 8.72 19.40
C GLU A 60 14.28 8.72 20.29
N PRO A 61 13.95 7.62 21.00
CA PRO A 61 12.85 7.58 21.94
C PRO A 61 13.03 8.60 23.07
N PRO A 62 12.04 9.46 23.37
CA PRO A 62 12.08 10.31 24.53
C PRO A 62 11.75 9.50 25.80
N PRO A 63 12.35 9.82 26.95
CA PRO A 63 12.12 9.08 28.20
C PRO A 63 10.68 9.20 28.72
N ASP A 64 9.97 10.24 28.29
CA ASP A 64 8.62 10.57 28.74
C ASP A 64 7.51 9.99 27.87
N PHE A 65 7.82 9.16 26.85
CA PHE A 65 6.83 8.46 26.03
C PHE A 65 7.18 7.01 25.74
N ASN A 66 6.30 6.08 26.12
CA ASN A 66 6.52 4.65 25.98
C ASN A 66 5.21 3.88 25.76
N LEU A 67 5.31 2.57 25.53
CA LEU A 67 4.15 1.70 25.25
C LEU A 67 3.07 1.70 26.35
N ARG A 68 3.41 1.99 27.61
CA ARG A 68 2.38 2.13 28.67
C ARG A 68 1.49 3.34 28.40
N GLN A 69 2.10 4.46 28.04
CA GLN A 69 1.35 5.68 27.72
C GLN A 69 0.56 5.55 26.43
N VAL A 70 1.12 4.88 25.41
CA VAL A 70 0.38 4.53 24.18
C VAL A 70 -0.91 3.79 24.55
N ARG A 71 -0.83 2.72 25.35
CA ARG A 71 -2.01 1.96 25.79
C ARG A 71 -3.02 2.81 26.56
N MET A 72 -2.55 3.71 27.43
CA MET A 72 -3.43 4.60 28.18
C MET A 72 -4.18 5.57 27.27
N LEU A 73 -3.47 6.18 26.31
CA LEU A 73 -4.04 7.18 25.41
C LEU A 73 -4.91 6.55 24.32
N SER A 74 -4.58 5.35 23.83
CA SER A 74 -5.37 4.63 22.81
C SER A 74 -6.63 3.97 23.38
N ARG A 75 -6.71 3.80 24.70
CA ARG A 75 -7.86 3.19 25.39
C ARG A 75 -9.19 3.84 25.02
N VAL A 76 -9.22 5.17 24.85
CA VAL A 76 -10.44 5.89 24.45
C VAL A 76 -11.02 5.42 23.11
N VAL A 77 -10.17 4.86 22.23
CA VAL A 77 -10.62 4.24 20.97
C VAL A 77 -11.04 2.81 21.23
N TYR A 78 -10.19 2.02 21.87
CA TYR A 78 -10.43 0.58 22.02
C TYR A 78 -11.59 0.23 22.95
N ASP A 79 -11.87 1.04 23.97
CA ASP A 79 -13.05 0.84 24.84
C ASP A 79 -14.38 1.03 24.08
N THR A 80 -14.34 1.63 22.87
CA THR A 80 -15.53 1.78 22.01
C THR A 80 -15.74 0.61 21.04
N LEU A 81 -14.73 -0.26 20.88
CA LEU A 81 -14.82 -1.36 19.93
C LEU A 81 -15.60 -2.53 20.52
N ARG A 82 -16.64 -2.95 19.80
CA ARG A 82 -17.38 -4.17 20.10
C ARG A 82 -16.72 -5.34 19.39
N ILE A 83 -15.99 -6.16 20.13
CA ILE A 83 -15.47 -7.43 19.61
C ILE A 83 -16.63 -8.42 19.69
N LYS A 84 -17.06 -8.94 18.54
CA LYS A 84 -17.98 -10.08 18.52
C LYS A 84 -17.19 -11.30 18.96
N ILE A 85 -17.63 -11.93 20.04
CA ILE A 85 -17.12 -13.22 20.49
C ILE A 85 -17.97 -14.27 19.78
N ASP A 86 -17.32 -15.24 19.15
CA ASP A 86 -18.01 -16.40 18.61
C ASP A 86 -18.49 -17.26 19.79
N PRO A 87 -19.80 -17.49 19.97
CA PRO A 87 -20.29 -18.30 21.10
C PRO A 87 -19.84 -19.76 21.01
N ASP A 88 -19.52 -20.27 19.83
CA ASP A 88 -19.09 -21.66 19.62
C ASP A 88 -17.58 -21.82 19.88
N MET A 89 -16.82 -20.72 19.86
CA MET A 89 -15.38 -20.68 20.16
C MET A 89 -15.02 -19.41 20.96
N PRO A 90 -15.41 -19.34 22.24
CA PRO A 90 -15.23 -18.14 23.05
C PRO A 90 -13.76 -17.79 23.31
N GLU A 91 -12.84 -18.74 23.14
CA GLU A 91 -11.39 -18.50 23.24
C GLU A 91 -10.82 -17.81 21.99
N ASP A 92 -11.49 -17.91 20.83
CA ASP A 92 -11.00 -17.40 19.55
C ASP A 92 -11.34 -15.90 19.40
N THR A 93 -10.54 -15.08 20.08
CA THR A 93 -10.74 -13.62 20.15
C THR A 93 -9.62 -12.87 19.47
N VAL A 94 -9.87 -11.59 19.17
CA VAL A 94 -8.86 -10.71 18.59
C VAL A 94 -7.80 -10.36 19.64
N GLU A 95 -6.59 -10.88 19.47
CA GLU A 95 -5.42 -10.49 20.26
C GLU A 95 -4.85 -9.19 19.70
N ARG A 96 -4.54 -8.22 20.59
CA ARG A 96 -3.98 -6.92 20.20
C ARG A 96 -2.69 -6.65 20.95
N THR A 97 -1.63 -6.39 20.21
CA THR A 97 -0.31 -6.14 20.78
C THR A 97 0.33 -4.92 20.14
N PHE A 98 0.72 -3.94 20.95
CA PHE A 98 1.61 -2.86 20.52
C PHE A 98 3.05 -3.37 20.58
N LYS A 99 3.68 -3.55 19.42
CA LYS A 99 5.10 -3.95 19.33
C LYS A 99 5.99 -2.78 18.93
N ASP A 100 5.52 -1.96 17.99
CA ASP A 100 6.32 -0.89 17.42
C ASP A 100 5.89 0.49 17.90
N LEU A 101 6.89 1.26 18.31
CA LEU A 101 6.78 2.67 18.65
C LEU A 101 7.94 3.41 18.01
N SER A 102 7.64 4.22 17.01
CA SER A 102 8.63 5.03 16.30
C SER A 102 8.35 6.51 16.50
N PHE A 103 9.41 7.32 16.51
CA PHE A 103 9.33 8.76 16.72
C PHE A 103 9.82 9.48 15.47
N PHE A 104 9.23 10.63 15.16
CA PHE A 104 9.64 11.44 14.02
C PHE A 104 9.26 12.90 14.25
N SER A 105 9.91 13.82 13.55
CA SER A 105 9.48 15.23 13.49
C SER A 105 9.09 15.65 12.09
N THR A 106 8.02 16.44 12.02
CA THR A 106 7.63 17.18 10.83
C THR A 106 7.07 18.53 11.24
N ASN A 107 7.35 19.59 10.47
CA ASN A 107 6.87 20.95 10.73
C ASN A 107 7.16 21.45 12.17
N LYS A 108 8.35 21.13 12.70
CA LYS A 108 8.81 21.48 14.08
C LYS A 108 8.02 20.83 15.21
N ASN A 109 7.06 19.96 14.91
CA ASN A 109 6.36 19.17 15.88
C ASN A 109 6.96 17.77 15.93
N ARG A 110 7.04 17.24 17.14
CA ARG A 110 7.47 15.87 17.40
C ARG A 110 6.27 14.97 17.51
N TYR A 111 6.34 13.84 16.85
CA TYR A 111 5.29 12.84 16.81
C TYR A 111 5.83 11.47 17.21
N ALA A 112 4.90 10.60 17.59
CA ALA A 112 5.13 9.19 17.76
C ALA A 112 4.05 8.43 16.98
N VAL A 113 4.46 7.39 16.27
CA VAL A 113 3.56 6.39 15.69
C VAL A 113 3.64 5.12 16.52
N ALA A 114 2.50 4.63 16.96
CA ALA A 114 2.38 3.28 17.51
C ALA A 114 1.56 2.43 16.56
N VAL A 115 2.04 1.22 16.32
CA VAL A 115 1.33 0.22 15.52
C VAL A 115 0.88 -0.92 16.43
N ALA A 116 -0.43 -1.17 16.44
CA ALA A 116 -1.00 -2.33 17.10
C ALA A 116 -1.15 -3.44 16.07
N GLU A 117 -0.49 -4.56 16.32
CA GLU A 117 -0.67 -5.81 15.59
C GLU A 117 -1.90 -6.51 16.13
N ASN A 118 -2.89 -6.72 15.27
CA ASN A 118 -4.12 -7.42 15.61
C ASN A 118 -4.12 -8.79 14.94
N ARG A 119 -4.05 -9.83 15.76
CA ARG A 119 -4.27 -11.20 15.30
C ARG A 119 -5.78 -11.43 15.24
N GLY A 120 -6.27 -11.73 14.04
CA GLY A 120 -7.66 -12.15 13.86
C GLY A 120 -7.89 -13.53 14.50
N PRO A 121 -9.14 -13.95 14.73
CA PRO A 121 -9.44 -15.30 15.18
C PRO A 121 -8.77 -16.35 14.28
N PHE A 122 -8.32 -17.48 14.81
CA PHE A 122 -7.48 -18.44 14.09
C PHE A 122 -8.27 -19.34 13.13
N TYR A 123 -9.59 -19.40 13.23
CA TYR A 123 -10.40 -20.31 12.42
C TYR A 123 -10.84 -19.74 11.07
N GLY A 124 -10.67 -20.54 10.01
CA GLY A 124 -11.20 -20.28 8.67
C GLY A 124 -10.48 -19.17 7.90
N ALA A 125 -11.24 -18.42 7.09
CA ALA A 125 -10.77 -17.30 6.28
C ALA A 125 -10.69 -15.99 7.10
N SER A 126 -9.98 -16.04 8.23
CA SER A 126 -9.73 -14.86 9.05
C SER A 126 -8.52 -14.09 8.53
N TYR A 127 -8.49 -12.78 8.84
CA TYR A 127 -7.37 -11.92 8.49
C TYR A 127 -6.87 -11.20 9.74
N GLY A 128 -5.56 -11.10 9.90
CA GLY A 128 -4.96 -10.15 10.83
C GLY A 128 -4.88 -8.76 10.19
N TRP A 129 -4.47 -7.76 10.96
CA TRP A 129 -4.27 -6.39 10.47
C TRP A 129 -3.45 -5.57 11.47
N CYS A 130 -3.03 -4.38 11.05
CA CYS A 130 -2.47 -3.35 11.94
C CYS A 130 -3.47 -2.22 12.18
N ASP A 131 -3.50 -1.67 13.38
CA ASP A 131 -4.05 -0.34 13.64
C ASP A 131 -2.89 0.65 13.85
N ILE A 132 -3.12 1.91 13.49
CA ILE A 132 -2.14 2.99 13.67
C ILE A 132 -2.69 4.02 14.63
N PHE A 133 -1.84 4.49 15.55
CA PHE A 133 -2.09 5.63 16.42
C PHE A 133 -0.98 6.65 16.27
N ILE A 134 -1.34 7.91 16.08
CA ILE A 134 -0.40 9.02 16.05
C ILE A 134 -0.56 9.86 17.29
N PHE A 135 0.56 10.12 17.95
CA PHE A 135 0.65 11.00 19.09
C PHE A 135 1.53 12.18 18.74
N LYS A 136 1.22 13.34 19.31
CA LYS A 136 1.99 14.58 19.15
C LYS A 136 2.44 15.05 20.52
N LYS A 137 3.68 15.55 20.59
CA LYS A 137 4.19 16.24 21.77
C LYS A 137 3.84 17.72 21.68
N GLU A 138 3.04 18.19 22.63
CA GLU A 138 2.68 19.60 22.78
C GLU A 138 3.18 20.08 24.15
N LYS A 139 4.19 20.94 24.14
CA LYS A 139 4.93 21.33 25.35
C LYS A 139 5.48 20.07 26.03
N ASP A 140 5.02 19.76 27.24
CA ASP A 140 5.43 18.61 28.05
C ASP A 140 4.37 17.50 28.11
N LYS A 141 3.39 17.51 27.19
CA LYS A 141 2.31 16.53 27.16
C LYS A 141 2.19 15.84 25.81
N TRP A 142 1.99 14.54 25.84
CA TRP A 142 1.64 13.75 24.67
C TRP A 142 0.12 13.59 24.55
N THR A 143 -0.39 13.81 23.35
CA THR A 143 -1.82 13.68 23.02
C THR A 143 -1.98 12.85 21.75
N MET A 144 -3.03 12.02 21.71
CA MET A 144 -3.39 11.30 20.48
C MET A 144 -3.99 12.31 19.50
N THR A 145 -3.43 12.38 18.30
CA THR A 145 -3.81 13.35 17.25
C THR A 145 -4.71 12.71 16.20
N ASP A 146 -4.42 11.47 15.81
CA ASP A 146 -5.21 10.73 14.84
C ASP A 146 -5.00 9.22 15.03
N PHE A 147 -5.91 8.42 14.49
CA PHE A 147 -5.79 6.97 14.48
C PHE A 147 -6.46 6.38 13.24
N MET A 148 -6.04 5.18 12.85
CA MET A 148 -6.66 4.41 11.77
C MET A 148 -6.75 2.95 12.20
N LEU A 149 -7.98 2.46 12.36
CA LEU A 149 -8.24 1.04 12.58
C LEU A 149 -8.19 0.29 11.24
N GLN A 150 -7.75 -0.97 11.27
CA GLN A 150 -7.62 -1.83 10.09
C GLN A 150 -6.77 -1.20 8.99
N ALA A 151 -5.69 -0.51 9.37
CA ALA A 151 -4.82 0.26 8.49
C ALA A 151 -4.13 -0.59 7.40
N GLY A 152 -3.99 -1.91 7.57
CA GLY A 152 -3.45 -2.83 6.56
C GLY A 152 -2.41 -3.77 7.15
N GLY A 153 -1.46 -4.24 6.35
CA GLY A 153 -0.38 -5.13 6.77
C GLY A 153 -0.81 -6.57 7.11
N GLY A 154 -2.10 -6.89 7.10
CA GLY A 154 -2.58 -8.22 7.48
C GLY A 154 -2.19 -9.36 6.55
N GLY A 155 -2.41 -10.58 7.05
CA GLY A 155 -2.36 -11.83 6.32
C GLY A 155 -3.55 -12.75 6.61
N MET A 156 -3.68 -13.83 5.84
CA MET A 156 -4.65 -14.90 6.10
C MET A 156 -4.37 -15.63 7.43
N TYR A 157 -5.33 -16.40 7.91
CA TYR A 157 -5.27 -17.19 9.15
C TYR A 157 -4.95 -16.32 10.37
N GLY A 158 -5.48 -15.11 10.37
CA GLY A 158 -5.30 -14.16 11.46
C GLY A 158 -3.88 -13.60 11.58
N HIS A 159 -2.96 -13.86 10.64
CA HIS A 159 -1.60 -13.34 10.72
C HIS A 159 -1.61 -11.81 10.77
N PRO A 160 -1.09 -11.19 11.85
CA PRO A 160 -1.03 -9.75 11.91
C PRO A 160 -0.01 -9.23 10.91
N GLY A 161 -0.17 -7.96 10.56
CA GLY A 161 0.92 -7.23 9.93
C GLY A 161 1.94 -6.72 10.92
N ASN A 162 2.96 -6.08 10.37
CA ASN A 162 4.01 -5.44 11.13
C ASN A 162 4.30 -4.03 10.61
N PHE A 163 4.77 -3.17 11.50
CA PHE A 163 5.37 -1.91 11.08
C PHE A 163 6.72 -2.21 10.42
N SER A 164 6.94 -1.65 9.24
CA SER A 164 8.20 -1.80 8.51
C SER A 164 9.07 -0.55 8.71
N THR A 165 8.57 0.61 8.26
CA THR A 165 9.37 1.82 8.24
C THR A 165 8.51 3.09 8.03
N LEU A 166 9.15 4.25 8.19
CA LEU A 166 8.63 5.54 7.74
C LEU A 166 9.35 5.96 6.47
N VAL A 167 8.60 6.32 5.44
CA VAL A 167 9.15 6.80 4.17
C VAL A 167 8.61 8.18 3.85
N ARG A 168 9.48 9.09 3.41
CA ARG A 168 9.05 10.43 2.98
C ARG A 168 8.30 10.32 1.65
N THR A 169 7.10 10.88 1.59
CA THR A 169 6.23 10.86 0.39
C THR A 169 6.04 12.26 -0.21
N GLY A 170 6.58 13.28 0.45
CA GLY A 170 6.46 14.67 0.05
C GLY A 170 7.33 15.57 0.91
N ASP A 171 7.30 16.88 0.64
CA ASP A 171 8.10 17.84 1.39
C ASP A 171 7.62 17.96 2.85
N HIS A 172 6.32 17.73 3.09
CA HIS A 172 5.67 17.78 4.40
C HIS A 172 4.84 16.54 4.73
N SER A 173 4.98 15.45 3.95
CA SER A 173 4.23 14.20 4.14
C SER A 173 5.16 13.00 4.25
N LEU A 174 4.73 12.01 5.02
CA LEU A 174 5.38 10.71 5.13
C LEU A 174 4.34 9.60 5.03
N ALA A 175 4.77 8.41 4.66
CA ALA A 175 3.98 7.20 4.78
C ALA A 175 4.54 6.29 5.86
N ILE A 176 3.61 5.72 6.63
CA ILE A 176 3.83 4.59 7.51
C ILE A 176 3.66 3.34 6.65
N VAL A 177 4.71 2.52 6.57
CA VAL A 177 4.71 1.30 5.78
C VAL A 177 4.35 0.13 6.69
N LEU A 178 3.24 -0.53 6.38
CA LEU A 178 2.80 -1.74 7.05
C LEU A 178 3.02 -2.92 6.11
N GLU A 179 3.84 -3.86 6.56
CA GLU A 179 4.10 -5.12 5.86
C GLU A 179 2.99 -6.11 6.15
N GLY A 180 2.63 -6.87 5.12
CA GLY A 180 1.66 -7.94 5.19
C GLY A 180 1.83 -8.97 4.11
N GLY A 181 1.11 -10.08 4.25
CA GLY A 181 1.19 -11.15 3.29
C GLY A 181 0.69 -12.48 3.82
N GLN A 182 0.82 -13.49 2.99
CA GLN A 182 0.42 -14.85 3.29
C GLN A 182 1.44 -15.83 2.72
N GLU A 183 1.61 -16.92 3.45
CA GLU A 183 2.35 -18.10 3.00
C GLU A 183 1.37 -19.28 3.03
N HIS A 184 1.12 -19.88 1.87
CA HIS A 184 0.39 -21.15 1.76
C HIS A 184 1.06 -22.04 0.69
N MET A 185 0.57 -22.05 -0.55
CA MET A 185 1.23 -22.74 -1.69
C MET A 185 2.33 -21.87 -2.36
N GLY A 186 2.80 -20.87 -1.64
CA GLY A 186 3.49 -19.72 -2.20
C GLY A 186 3.41 -18.53 -1.26
N GLY A 187 4.27 -17.55 -1.48
CA GLY A 187 4.34 -16.31 -0.73
C GLY A 187 3.73 -15.16 -1.51
N ASN A 188 2.75 -14.48 -0.94
CA ASN A 188 2.16 -13.26 -1.48
C ASN A 188 2.29 -12.15 -0.44
N TYR A 189 3.15 -11.18 -0.70
CA TYR A 189 3.44 -10.09 0.23
C TYR A 189 3.10 -8.75 -0.38
N HIS A 190 2.73 -7.81 0.48
CA HIS A 190 2.38 -6.46 0.10
C HIS A 190 2.73 -5.48 1.20
N HIS A 191 2.94 -4.24 0.82
CA HIS A 191 3.06 -3.12 1.73
C HIS A 191 1.81 -2.25 1.62
N SER A 192 1.14 -2.01 2.75
CA SER A 192 0.11 -0.99 2.88
C SER A 192 0.76 0.33 3.27
N LEU A 193 0.60 1.38 2.46
CA LEU A 193 1.17 2.69 2.71
C LEU A 193 0.08 3.63 3.27
N ILE A 194 0.32 4.15 4.46
CA ILE A 194 -0.60 5.08 5.14
C ILE A 194 0.07 6.43 5.27
N ASN A 195 -0.41 7.40 4.50
CA ASN A 195 0.12 8.76 4.52
C ASN A 195 -0.29 9.48 5.80
N PHE A 196 0.66 10.17 6.43
CA PHE A 196 0.45 11.12 7.49
C PHE A 196 0.82 12.52 6.96
N GLU A 197 -0.17 13.39 6.86
CA GLU A 197 -0.03 14.75 6.35
C GLU A 197 -1.05 15.66 7.03
N ASN A 198 -0.63 16.86 7.41
CA ASN A 198 -1.50 17.84 8.09
C ASN A 198 -2.24 17.21 9.29
N GLU A 199 -1.49 16.43 10.08
CA GLU A 199 -2.00 15.76 11.28
C GLU A 199 -3.13 14.74 11.02
N LYS A 200 -3.23 14.24 9.79
CA LYS A 200 -4.23 13.25 9.39
C LYS A 200 -3.65 12.04 8.67
N LEU A 201 -4.13 10.87 9.06
CA LEU A 201 -3.87 9.59 8.42
C LEU A 201 -4.81 9.39 7.23
N LYS A 202 -4.26 8.98 6.09
CA LYS A 202 -5.01 8.63 4.89
C LYS A 202 -4.36 7.44 4.21
N ARG A 203 -5.16 6.48 3.74
CA ARG A 203 -4.63 5.39 2.91
C ARG A 203 -4.08 5.98 1.61
N LEU A 204 -2.89 5.55 1.23
CA LEU A 204 -2.19 6.05 0.06
C LEU A 204 -2.30 5.06 -1.10
N CYS A 205 -1.86 3.84 -0.89
CA CYS A 205 -1.99 2.70 -1.78
C CYS A 205 -1.56 1.41 -1.07
N SER A 206 -1.75 0.27 -1.72
CA SER A 206 -1.07 -0.99 -1.41
C SER A 206 -0.17 -1.35 -2.58
N ILE A 207 1.00 -1.92 -2.30
CA ILE A 207 1.97 -2.35 -3.32
C ILE A 207 2.29 -3.81 -3.05
N SER A 208 1.97 -4.71 -3.99
CA SER A 208 2.46 -6.08 -3.95
C SER A 208 3.99 -6.06 -4.03
N THR A 209 4.69 -6.66 -3.08
CA THR A 209 6.17 -6.60 -2.99
C THR A 209 6.83 -7.89 -3.42
N MET A 210 6.17 -9.03 -3.19
CA MET A 210 6.68 -10.32 -3.63
C MET A 210 5.53 -11.28 -3.92
N HIS A 211 5.68 -12.03 -5.00
CA HIS A 211 4.87 -13.17 -5.34
C HIS A 211 5.79 -14.32 -5.71
N ASN A 212 5.62 -15.46 -5.05
CA ASN A 212 6.22 -16.70 -5.48
C ASN A 212 5.23 -17.84 -5.37
N TYR A 213 5.28 -18.75 -6.32
CA TYR A 213 4.50 -19.98 -6.30
C TYR A 213 5.46 -21.18 -6.22
N GLY A 214 5.17 -22.13 -5.33
CA GLY A 214 5.98 -23.35 -5.16
C GLY A 214 6.94 -23.37 -3.98
N SER A 215 7.15 -22.27 -3.24
CA SER A 215 8.01 -22.25 -2.03
C SER A 215 7.61 -23.29 -0.97
N GLY A 216 6.32 -23.60 -0.87
CA GLY A 216 5.77 -24.57 0.07
C GLY A 216 5.44 -25.95 -0.53
N ALA A 217 5.72 -26.18 -1.81
CA ALA A 217 5.24 -27.36 -2.53
C ALA A 217 6.22 -28.56 -2.52
N GLY A 218 7.41 -28.42 -1.92
CA GLY A 218 8.44 -29.46 -1.88
C GLY A 218 9.37 -29.43 -3.10
N ASP A 219 10.50 -30.14 -3.01
CA ASP A 219 11.60 -30.07 -4.00
C ASP A 219 11.19 -30.45 -5.43
N ASP A 220 10.10 -31.21 -5.58
CA ASP A 220 9.55 -31.65 -6.86
C ASP A 220 8.84 -30.52 -7.64
N PHE A 221 8.53 -29.40 -6.97
CA PHE A 221 7.89 -28.22 -7.55
C PHE A 221 8.84 -27.03 -7.46
N ALA A 222 9.84 -27.01 -8.34
CA ALA A 222 10.67 -25.82 -8.53
C ALA A 222 9.79 -24.59 -8.78
N TYR A 223 10.18 -23.44 -8.24
CA TYR A 223 9.51 -22.17 -8.47
C TYR A 223 9.26 -21.95 -9.97
N THR A 224 7.99 -21.98 -10.39
CA THR A 224 7.61 -21.70 -11.78
C THR A 224 7.40 -20.21 -12.00
N GLU A 225 7.06 -19.48 -10.93
CA GLU A 225 6.75 -18.05 -10.95
C GLU A 225 7.34 -17.38 -9.71
N CYS A 226 8.13 -16.33 -9.93
CA CYS A 226 8.69 -15.50 -8.88
C CYS A 226 8.84 -14.08 -9.39
N ASP A 227 8.01 -13.17 -8.88
CA ASP A 227 8.05 -11.76 -9.16
C ASP A 227 8.26 -10.97 -7.86
N SER A 228 8.99 -9.86 -7.95
CA SER A 228 9.11 -8.91 -6.84
C SER A 228 9.07 -7.49 -7.35
N ASN A 229 8.46 -6.61 -6.56
CA ASN A 229 8.47 -5.18 -6.83
C ASN A 229 9.30 -4.48 -5.76
N LYS A 230 10.19 -3.60 -6.21
CA LYS A 230 10.82 -2.59 -5.36
C LYS A 230 10.20 -1.24 -5.69
N TYR A 231 10.12 -0.36 -4.70
CA TYR A 231 9.58 0.97 -4.91
C TYR A 231 10.33 2.04 -4.12
N HIS A 232 10.28 3.26 -4.62
CA HIS A 232 10.78 4.45 -3.93
C HIS A 232 10.06 5.71 -4.42
N PHE A 233 10.11 6.78 -3.63
CA PHE A 233 9.50 8.06 -3.97
C PHE A 233 10.52 8.99 -4.63
N ILE A 234 10.13 9.62 -5.74
CA ILE A 234 10.97 10.52 -6.53
C ILE A 234 10.39 11.93 -6.44
N ARG A 235 11.23 12.88 -6.00
CA ARG A 235 10.87 14.29 -5.98
C ARG A 235 10.66 14.81 -7.40
N ASN A 236 9.52 15.45 -7.65
CA ASN A 236 9.07 15.89 -8.97
C ASN A 236 8.77 17.42 -9.02
N GLY A 237 9.23 18.17 -8.01
CA GLY A 237 8.93 19.60 -7.85
C GLY A 237 7.53 19.93 -7.35
N LYS A 238 6.69 18.92 -7.06
CA LYS A 238 5.38 19.08 -6.40
C LYS A 238 5.52 18.78 -4.90
N ALA A 239 4.47 19.13 -4.14
CA ALA A 239 4.42 18.88 -2.69
C ALA A 239 4.46 17.39 -2.33
N VAL A 240 3.87 16.54 -3.18
CA VAL A 240 3.85 15.08 -3.05
C VAL A 240 4.66 14.48 -4.19
N TYR A 241 5.53 13.52 -3.85
CA TYR A 241 6.47 12.88 -4.76
C TYR A 241 5.76 11.91 -5.71
N ASP A 242 6.42 11.53 -6.80
CA ASP A 242 5.93 10.44 -7.65
C ASP A 242 6.45 9.09 -7.10
N LEU A 243 5.67 8.03 -7.28
CA LEU A 243 6.06 6.69 -6.86
C LEU A 243 6.71 5.95 -8.04
N LYS A 244 7.98 5.58 -7.92
CA LYS A 244 8.62 4.68 -8.88
C LYS A 244 8.53 3.24 -8.39
N ILE A 245 8.11 2.34 -9.26
CA ILE A 245 8.05 0.89 -9.02
C ILE A 245 8.89 0.20 -10.09
N GLU A 246 9.69 -0.75 -9.65
CA GLU A 246 10.55 -1.58 -10.49
C GLU A 246 10.21 -3.05 -10.23
N LYS A 247 9.82 -3.75 -11.29
CA LYS A 247 9.46 -5.18 -11.24
C LYS A 247 10.68 -6.01 -11.61
N TYR A 248 10.89 -7.08 -10.86
CA TYR A 248 12.01 -8.01 -11.03
C TYR A 248 11.49 -9.45 -11.10
N ASN A 249 12.09 -10.25 -11.98
CA ASN A 249 11.89 -11.70 -12.00
C ASN A 249 12.93 -12.36 -11.08
N CYS A 250 12.48 -12.93 -9.96
CA CYS A 250 13.35 -13.53 -8.97
C CYS A 250 13.76 -14.99 -9.24
N LEU A 251 13.34 -15.59 -10.36
CA LEU A 251 13.86 -16.90 -10.82
C LEU A 251 15.24 -16.77 -11.47
N SER A 252 15.51 -15.62 -12.09
CA SER A 252 16.79 -15.35 -12.74
C SER A 252 17.91 -15.17 -11.68
N LYS A 253 19.09 -15.73 -11.94
CA LYS A 253 20.26 -15.55 -11.06
C LYS A 253 20.62 -14.06 -10.97
N GLY A 254 20.27 -13.44 -9.85
CA GLY A 254 20.53 -12.03 -9.57
C GLY A 254 19.31 -11.11 -9.64
N GLY A 255 18.13 -11.60 -10.01
CA GLY A 255 16.91 -10.81 -10.08
C GLY A 255 16.97 -9.76 -11.20
N GLU A 256 16.64 -10.16 -12.42
CA GLU A 256 16.58 -9.26 -13.58
C GLU A 256 15.38 -8.33 -13.47
N LYS A 257 15.62 -7.04 -13.69
CA LYS A 257 14.56 -6.04 -13.79
C LYS A 257 13.82 -6.21 -15.12
N VAL A 258 12.52 -6.45 -15.06
CA VAL A 258 11.68 -6.75 -16.23
C VAL A 258 10.76 -5.60 -16.63
N ASP A 259 10.43 -4.70 -15.70
CA ASP A 259 9.56 -3.54 -15.97
C ASP A 259 9.84 -2.40 -14.98
N GLU A 260 9.44 -1.18 -15.35
CA GLU A 260 9.36 -0.04 -14.44
C GLU A 260 8.21 0.89 -14.78
N VAL A 261 7.73 1.62 -13.77
CA VAL A 261 6.76 2.69 -13.95
C VAL A 261 6.99 3.81 -12.95
N ILE A 262 6.69 5.03 -13.38
CA ILE A 262 6.53 6.19 -12.50
C ILE A 262 5.02 6.47 -12.42
N VAL A 263 4.46 6.33 -11.22
CA VAL A 263 3.05 6.56 -10.91
C VAL A 263 2.92 7.96 -10.29
N PRO A 264 2.35 8.94 -11.03
CA PRO A 264 2.17 10.26 -10.48
C PRO A 264 1.08 10.28 -9.40
N TYR A 265 1.25 11.13 -8.40
CA TYR A 265 0.21 11.33 -7.39
C TYR A 265 -0.98 12.13 -7.95
N THR A 266 -2.17 11.52 -7.98
CA THR A 266 -3.41 12.15 -8.48
C THR A 266 -4.58 11.90 -7.53
N LYS A 267 -4.41 12.22 -6.24
CA LYS A 267 -5.31 11.86 -5.12
C LYS A 267 -5.18 10.39 -4.66
N GLY A 268 -3.94 9.89 -4.67
CA GLY A 268 -3.58 8.50 -4.43
C GLY A 268 -2.63 8.02 -5.52
N TYR A 269 -2.02 6.87 -5.31
CA TYR A 269 -1.27 6.18 -6.37
C TYR A 269 -2.13 5.07 -6.95
N HIS A 270 -2.40 5.15 -8.24
CA HIS A 270 -3.10 4.12 -8.99
C HIS A 270 -2.06 3.14 -9.57
N ILE A 271 -1.81 2.06 -8.85
CA ILE A 271 -0.81 1.07 -9.24
C ILE A 271 -1.29 0.34 -10.50
N PRO A 272 -0.52 0.35 -11.61
CA PRO A 272 -0.91 -0.37 -12.81
C PRO A 272 -1.01 -1.88 -12.55
N GLU A 273 -1.99 -2.54 -13.16
CA GLU A 273 -2.30 -3.95 -12.93
C GLU A 273 -1.11 -4.89 -13.13
N ARG A 274 -0.20 -4.60 -14.06
CA ARG A 274 1.03 -5.39 -14.29
C ARG A 274 2.01 -5.43 -13.11
N PHE A 275 1.83 -4.54 -12.13
CA PHE A 275 2.57 -4.53 -10.85
C PHE A 275 1.76 -5.11 -9.69
N ASN A 276 0.48 -5.44 -9.89
CA ASN A 276 -0.28 -6.20 -8.92
C ASN A 276 -0.06 -7.68 -9.20
N PHE A 277 0.37 -8.42 -8.19
CA PHE A 277 0.44 -9.88 -8.28
C PHE A 277 -0.95 -10.40 -7.95
N SER A 278 -1.85 -10.35 -8.93
CA SER A 278 -3.15 -11.02 -8.82
C SER A 278 -2.90 -12.53 -8.88
N SER A 279 -3.23 -13.21 -7.78
CA SER A 279 -3.47 -14.65 -7.73
C SER A 279 -4.60 -15.07 -8.65
#